data_AF-A0A662SK62-F1
#
_entry.id   AF-A0A662SK62-F1
#
_cell.length_a   1.000
_cell.length_b   1.000
_cell.length_c   1.000
_cell.angle_alpha   90.00
_cell.angle_beta   90.00
_cell.angle_gamma   90.00
#
_symmetry.space_group_name_H-M   'P 1'
#
loop_
_entity.id
_entity.type
_entity.pdbx_description
1 polymer ?
#
loop_
_entity_poly.entity_id
_entity_poly.type
_entity_poly.pdbx_seq_one_letter_code
_entity_poly.pdbx_strand_id
1 'polypeptide(L)'
;MGKKKTLDEYLEVLERFDIPITDRVNRRRFQEKLEEILGKFAPKDTEPFWEASQWQLEELLPKGVRQIEVRYPWGKQLRYTIAGRRGLFGIRKVMELLKVVF
;
A
#
# COMPACT_ATOMS: atom_id res chain seq x y z
N MET A 1 -16.44 -3.15 22.19
CA MET A 1 -15.01 -3.51 22.04
C MET A 1 -14.73 -3.72 20.57
N GLY A 2 -14.04 -2.79 19.91
CA GLY A 2 -13.69 -2.94 18.50
C GLY A 2 -12.72 -4.10 18.33
N LYS A 3 -13.03 -5.06 17.45
CA LYS A 3 -12.08 -6.11 17.06
C LYS A 3 -10.79 -5.43 16.58
N LYS A 4 -9.63 -5.83 17.12
CA LYS A 4 -8.34 -5.49 16.51
C LYS A 4 -8.38 -6.03 15.09
N LYS A 5 -8.26 -5.13 14.11
CA LYS A 5 -8.15 -5.53 12.70
C LYS A 5 -6.85 -6.34 12.51
N THR A 6 -6.89 -7.37 11.69
CA THR A 6 -5.71 -8.15 11.29
C THR A 6 -4.87 -7.34 10.29
N LEU A 7 -3.60 -7.73 10.10
CA LEU A 7 -2.73 -7.15 9.08
C LEU A 7 -3.39 -7.12 7.70
N ASP A 8 -4.08 -8.21 7.33
CA ASP A 8 -4.85 -8.34 6.09
C ASP A 8 -5.94 -7.29 5.94
N GLU A 9 -6.69 -7.01 7.01
CA GLU A 9 -7.75 -6.00 7.00
C GLU A 9 -7.19 -4.58 6.85
N TYR A 10 -5.99 -4.31 7.35
CA TYR A 10 -5.30 -3.03 7.12
C TYR A 10 -4.77 -2.92 5.70
N LEU A 11 -4.21 -3.99 5.15
CA LEU A 11 -3.73 -4.05 3.77
C LEU A 11 -4.86 -3.85 2.76
N GLU A 12 -6.03 -4.48 2.96
CA GLU A 12 -7.21 -4.25 2.10
C GLU A 12 -7.64 -2.80 2.07
N VAL A 13 -7.57 -2.14 3.22
CA VAL A 13 -7.95 -0.74 3.33
C VAL A 13 -6.93 0.15 2.63
N LEU A 14 -5.62 -0.12 2.80
CA LEU A 14 -4.55 0.60 2.09
C LEU A 14 -4.58 0.40 0.57
N GLU A 15 -5.07 -0.74 0.09
CA GLU A 15 -5.27 -0.99 -1.33
C GLU A 15 -6.36 -0.10 -1.93
N ARG A 16 -7.45 0.14 -1.19
CA ARG A 16 -8.54 1.01 -1.65
C ARG A 16 -8.15 2.47 -1.75
N PHE A 17 -7.15 2.88 -0.96
CA PHE A 17 -6.74 4.27 -0.86
C PHE A 17 -5.70 4.68 -1.89
N ASP A 18 -5.17 3.74 -2.68
CA ASP A 18 -4.19 4.05 -3.73
C ASP A 18 -3.09 5.01 -3.21
N ILE A 19 -2.52 4.71 -2.03
CA ILE A 19 -1.45 5.52 -1.44
C ILE A 19 -0.10 5.18 -2.11
N PRO A 20 0.65 6.14 -2.68
CA PRO A 20 1.96 5.91 -3.29
C PRO A 20 2.97 5.29 -2.32
N ILE A 21 3.76 4.33 -2.81
CA ILE A 21 4.92 3.75 -2.11
C ILE A 21 5.88 4.86 -1.67
N THR A 22 6.07 5.89 -2.48
CA THR A 22 6.92 7.05 -2.16
C THR A 22 6.41 7.84 -0.96
N ASP A 23 5.10 7.86 -0.74
CA ASP A 23 4.50 8.51 0.42
C ASP A 23 4.50 7.55 1.61
N ARG A 24 4.45 6.23 1.36
CA ARG A 24 4.67 5.18 2.36
C ARG A 24 6.10 5.11 2.85
N VAL A 25 7.14 5.59 2.18
CA VAL A 25 8.50 5.58 2.78
C VAL A 25 8.72 6.68 3.81
N ASN A 26 7.81 7.66 3.90
CA ASN A 26 7.88 8.75 4.87
C ASN A 26 6.64 8.74 5.77
N ARG A 27 6.83 8.39 7.04
CA ARG A 27 5.73 8.24 8.01
C ARG A 27 4.81 9.44 8.10
N ARG A 28 5.38 10.65 8.10
CA ARG A 28 4.61 11.88 8.17
C ARG A 28 3.75 12.09 6.92
N ARG A 29 4.33 11.90 5.72
CA ARG A 29 3.57 12.00 4.46
C ARG A 29 2.46 10.95 4.36
N PHE A 30 2.75 9.74 4.82
CA PHE A 30 1.75 8.68 4.87
C PHE A 30 0.57 9.03 5.79
N GLN A 31 0.86 9.58 6.97
CA GLN A 31 -0.16 10.05 7.91
C GLN A 31 -0.99 11.20 7.31
N GLU A 32 -0.33 12.20 6.72
CA GLU A 32 -1.00 13.31 6.01
C GLU A 32 -1.93 12.77 4.91
N LYS A 33 -1.48 11.78 4.13
CA LYS A 33 -2.29 11.17 3.06
C LYS A 33 -3.48 10.36 3.59
N LEU A 34 -3.30 9.62 4.68
CA LEU A 34 -4.41 8.92 5.33
C LEU A 34 -5.44 9.92 5.85
N GLU A 35 -5.00 11.04 6.43
CA GLU A 35 -5.90 12.09 6.91
C GLU A 35 -6.69 12.75 5.78
N GLU A 36 -6.07 12.98 4.61
CA GLU A 36 -6.77 13.48 3.42
C GLU A 36 -7.90 12.55 2.95
N ILE A 37 -7.68 11.23 3.06
CA ILE A 37 -8.61 10.23 2.49
C ILE A 37 -9.71 9.85 3.48
N LEU A 38 -9.37 9.76 4.77
CA LEU A 38 -10.26 9.23 5.80
C LEU A 38 -10.75 10.30 6.80
N GLY A 39 -10.22 11.52 6.78
CA GLY A 39 -10.49 12.57 7.76
C GLY A 39 -9.47 12.60 8.91
N LYS A 40 -9.70 13.41 9.95
CA LYS A 40 -8.74 13.54 11.09
C LYS A 40 -8.62 12.24 11.90
N PHE A 41 -7.39 11.81 12.17
CA PHE A 41 -7.05 10.70 13.08
C PHE A 41 -6.16 11.17 14.23
N ALA A 42 -6.12 10.40 15.32
CA ALA A 42 -5.01 10.50 16.25
C ALA A 42 -3.82 9.68 15.70
N PRO A 43 -2.56 10.07 15.93
CA PRO A 43 -1.38 9.33 15.43
C PRO A 43 -1.39 7.83 15.76
N LYS A 44 -1.88 7.48 16.95
CA LYS A 44 -2.05 6.09 17.41
C LYS A 44 -2.98 5.23 16.52
N ASP A 45 -3.92 5.86 15.82
CA ASP A 45 -4.87 5.18 14.93
C ASP A 45 -4.26 4.95 13.54
N THR A 46 -3.20 5.68 13.19
CA THR A 46 -2.43 5.55 11.94
C THR A 46 -1.26 4.58 12.04
N GLU A 47 -0.81 4.24 13.26
CA GLU A 47 0.30 3.32 13.53
C GLU A 47 0.12 1.96 12.83
N PRO A 48 -1.04 1.29 12.92
CA PRO A 48 -1.22 -0.03 12.31
C PRO A 48 -1.22 0.03 10.78
N PHE A 49 -1.71 1.12 10.21
CA PHE A 49 -1.65 1.36 8.77
C PHE A 49 -0.20 1.63 8.33
N TRP A 50 0.57 2.36 9.14
CA TRP A 50 1.98 2.60 8.85
C TRP A 50 2.76 1.31 8.85
N GLU A 51 2.64 0.49 9.90
CA GLU A 51 3.29 -0.82 10.00
C GLU A 51 2.92 -1.73 8.82
N ALA A 52 1.62 -1.80 8.48
CA ALA A 52 1.15 -2.55 7.31
C ALA A 52 1.70 -1.98 5.99
N SER A 53 1.89 -0.66 5.89
CA SER A 53 2.42 0.00 4.70
C SER A 53 3.92 -0.22 4.51
N GLN A 54 4.67 -0.35 5.61
CA GLN A 54 6.11 -0.64 5.62
C GLN A 54 6.40 -2.09 5.28
N TRP A 55 5.43 -2.97 5.57
CA TRP A 55 5.56 -4.39 5.37
C TRP A 55 6.03 -4.70 3.94
N GLN A 56 7.21 -5.30 3.86
CA GLN A 56 7.83 -5.85 2.65
C GLN A 56 8.16 -4.84 1.54
N LEU A 57 8.08 -3.52 1.78
CA LEU A 57 8.61 -2.52 0.84
C LEU A 57 10.09 -2.78 0.52
N GLU A 58 10.86 -3.11 1.55
CA GLU A 58 12.27 -3.48 1.44
C GLU A 58 12.50 -4.81 0.71
N GLU A 59 11.52 -5.72 0.68
CA GLU A 59 11.61 -6.99 -0.04
C GLU A 59 11.16 -6.86 -1.50
N LEU A 60 10.24 -5.95 -1.80
CA LEU A 60 9.66 -5.76 -3.12
C LEU A 60 10.58 -4.96 -4.04
N LEU A 61 11.23 -3.90 -3.53
CA LEU A 61 12.11 -3.05 -4.33
C LEU A 61 13.30 -3.81 -4.95
N PRO A 62 14.06 -4.65 -4.20
CA PRO A 62 15.15 -5.45 -4.76
C PRO A 62 14.69 -6.50 -5.78
N LYS A 63 13.44 -6.97 -5.67
CA LYS A 63 12.81 -7.90 -6.63
C LYS A 63 12.36 -7.19 -7.93
N GLY A 64 12.72 -5.92 -8.10
CA GLY A 64 12.42 -5.12 -9.29
C GLY A 64 10.95 -4.72 -9.38
N VAL A 65 10.23 -4.66 -8.25
CA VAL A 65 8.87 -4.14 -8.21
C VAL A 65 8.91 -2.61 -8.28
N ARG A 66 8.19 -2.05 -9.24
CA ARG A 66 8.01 -0.60 -9.39
C ARG A 66 6.54 -0.25 -9.39
N GLN A 67 6.20 0.87 -8.76
CA GLN A 67 4.85 1.38 -8.76
C GLN A 67 4.65 2.39 -9.89
N ILE A 68 3.45 2.38 -10.47
CA ILE A 68 3.03 3.25 -11.57
C ILE A 68 1.63 3.77 -11.23
N GLU A 69 1.42 5.07 -11.43
CA GLU A 69 0.08 5.68 -11.43
C GLU A 69 -0.57 5.47 -12.81
N VAL A 70 -1.70 4.79 -12.83
CA VAL A 70 -2.53 4.65 -14.03
C VAL A 70 -3.71 5.60 -13.91
N ARG A 71 -3.88 6.46 -14.93
CA ARG A 71 -4.97 7.43 -15.00
C ARG A 71 -6.10 6.87 -15.85
N TYR A 72 -7.29 6.84 -15.28
CA TYR A 72 -8.54 6.52 -15.94
C TYR A 72 -9.44 7.76 -15.99
N PRO A 73 -10.43 7.81 -16.90
CA PRO A 73 -11.40 8.91 -16.94
C PRO A 73 -12.14 9.14 -15.62
N TRP A 74 -12.31 8.09 -14.81
CA TRP A 74 -13.03 8.12 -13.53
C TRP A 74 -12.11 8.22 -12.30
N GLY A 75 -10.79 8.30 -12.46
CA GLY A 75 -9.88 8.41 -11.33
C GLY A 75 -8.48 7.89 -11.59
N LYS A 76 -7.70 7.77 -10.52
CA LYS A 76 -6.33 7.27 -10.55
C LYS A 76 -6.25 5.98 -9.77
N GLN A 77 -5.43 5.04 -10.24
CA GLN A 77 -5.12 3.84 -9.49
C GLN A 77 -3.63 3.56 -9.51
N LEU A 78 -3.12 3.00 -8.43
CA LEU A 78 -1.76 2.52 -8.37
C LEU A 78 -1.68 1.07 -8.85
N ARG A 79 -0.68 0.83 -9.68
CA ARG A 79 -0.35 -0.47 -10.23
C ARG A 79 1.13 -0.73 -10.05
N TYR A 80 1.50 -2.00 -10.14
CA TYR A 80 2.84 -2.46 -9.91
C TYR A 80 3.33 -3.27 -11.11
N THR A 81 4.52 -2.95 -11.59
CA THR A 81 5.28 -3.77 -12.54
C THR A 81 6.31 -4.58 -11.79
N ILE A 82 6.63 -5.77 -12.29
CA ILE A 82 7.64 -6.65 -11.71
C ILE A 82 8.67 -6.94 -12.81
N ALA A 83 9.96 -6.78 -12.52
CA ALA A 83 11.02 -7.11 -13.47
C ALA A 83 10.87 -8.55 -13.99
N GLY A 84 10.95 -8.73 -15.31
CA GLY A 84 10.79 -10.04 -15.95
C GLY A 84 9.34 -10.53 -16.11
N ARG A 85 8.32 -9.78 -15.68
CA ARG A 85 6.90 -10.12 -15.89
C ARG A 85 6.18 -9.04 -16.70
N ARG A 86 5.37 -9.45 -17.68
CA ARG A 86 4.51 -8.54 -18.44
C ARG A 86 3.19 -8.32 -17.70
N GLY A 87 2.83 -7.07 -17.46
CA GLY A 87 1.54 -6.69 -16.89
C GLY A 87 1.61 -5.58 -15.85
N LEU A 88 0.43 -5.08 -15.48
CA LEU A 88 0.20 -4.16 -14.39
C LEU A 88 -0.60 -4.89 -13.31
N PHE A 89 -0.02 -5.02 -12.13
CA PHE A 89 -0.57 -5.84 -11.06
C PHE A 89 -1.06 -4.96 -9.91
N GLY A 90 -2.07 -5.42 -9.17
CA GLY A 90 -2.34 -4.93 -7.81
C GLY A 90 -1.36 -5.56 -6.82
N ILE A 91 -1.21 -4.96 -5.64
CA ILE A 91 -0.21 -5.39 -4.65
C ILE A 91 -0.39 -6.85 -4.19
N ARG A 92 -1.63 -7.33 -3.99
CA ARG A 92 -1.90 -8.75 -3.68
C ARG A 92 -1.34 -9.69 -4.72
N LYS A 93 -1.55 -9.36 -5.99
CA LYS A 93 -1.05 -10.20 -7.08
C LYS A 93 0.48 -10.17 -7.13
N VAL A 94 1.10 -9.03 -6.81
CA VAL A 94 2.56 -8.95 -6.66
C VAL A 94 3.03 -9.87 -5.53
N MET A 95 2.41 -9.80 -4.35
CA MET A 95 2.76 -10.65 -3.21
C MET A 95 2.61 -12.14 -3.53
N GLU A 96 1.50 -12.53 -4.14
CA GLU A 96 1.25 -13.90 -4.62
C GLU A 96 2.33 -14.36 -5.60
N LEU A 97 2.63 -13.53 -6.62
CA LEU A 97 3.61 -13.84 -7.66
C LEU A 97 5.05 -13.91 -7.15
N LEU A 98 5.34 -13.23 -6.04
CA LEU A 98 6.64 -13.22 -5.37
C LEU A 98 6.71 -14.18 -4.19
N LYS A 99 5.65 -14.98 -3.96
CA LYS A 99 5.52 -15.95 -2.84
C LYS A 99 5.83 -15.32 -1.48
N VAL A 100 5.38 -14.10 -1.33
CA VAL A 100 5.57 -13.33 -0.12
C VAL A 100 4.46 -13.70 0.86
N VAL A 101 4.84 -14.26 2.00
CA VAL A 101 3.91 -14.79 3.01
C VAL A 101 3.58 -13.71 4.04
N PHE A 102 2.35 -13.74 4.57
CA PHE A 102 1.83 -12.85 5.62
C PHE A 102 2.28 -13.27 7.01
#